data_AF-A0A1V4B1J8-F1
#
_entry.id   AF-A0A1V4B1J8-F1
#
_cell.length_a   1.000
_cell.length_b   1.000
_cell.length_c   1.000
_cell.angle_alpha   90.00
_cell.angle_beta   90.00
_cell.angle_gamma   90.00
#
_symmetry.space_group_name_H-M   'P 1'
#
loop_
_entity.id
_entity.type
_entity.pdbx_description
1 polymer ?
#
loop_
_entity_poly.entity_id
_entity_poly.type
_entity_poly.pdbx_seq_one_letter_code
_entity_poly.pdbx_strand_id
1 'polypeptide(L)'
;MKMMLNLKSGMIILTGIFAGMITINAQANTLPEQCQELFKETENLITEAEKQLGTHIQLSKIKSKLNQSKQQILAMERDIQIKSCDVGLAKLHTKQQ
;
A
#
# COMPACT_ATOMS: atom_id res chain seq x y z
N MET A 1 -52.48 -8.68 7.01
CA MET A 1 -52.44 -8.24 8.42
C MET A 1 -51.08 -7.69 8.74
N LYS A 2 -51.08 -6.61 9.53
CA LYS A 2 -49.96 -5.76 9.90
C LYS A 2 -49.64 -6.03 11.37
N MET A 3 -48.37 -6.24 11.70
CA MET A 3 -47.76 -6.00 13.02
C MET A 3 -46.26 -6.23 12.82
N MET A 4 -45.41 -5.23 12.59
CA MET A 4 -45.02 -4.14 13.49
C MET A 4 -44.79 -4.61 14.92
N LEU A 5 -43.53 -4.93 15.25
CA LEU A 5 -42.99 -4.70 16.57
C LEU A 5 -41.83 -3.70 16.45
N ASN A 6 -42.05 -2.55 17.07
CA ASN A 6 -41.12 -1.43 17.20
C ASN A 6 -40.13 -1.73 18.33
N LEU A 7 -38.84 -1.47 18.13
CA LEU A 7 -37.92 -1.19 19.24
C LEU A 7 -37.59 0.31 19.22
N LYS A 8 -38.06 0.99 20.25
CA LYS A 8 -38.10 2.43 20.43
C LYS A 8 -36.84 2.87 21.19
N SER A 9 -36.15 3.87 20.65
CA SER A 9 -35.26 4.86 21.31
C SER A 9 -34.46 4.44 22.55
N GLY A 10 -33.13 4.32 22.38
CA GLY A 10 -32.14 4.32 23.46
C GLY A 10 -30.83 4.89 22.93
N MET A 11 -30.60 6.17 23.20
CA MET A 11 -29.38 6.92 22.91
C MET A 11 -28.21 6.41 23.76
N ILE A 12 -27.17 5.84 23.12
CA ILE A 12 -25.83 5.77 23.70
C ILE A 12 -24.83 6.24 22.64
N ILE A 13 -24.51 7.54 22.70
CA ILE A 13 -23.33 8.12 22.06
C ILE A 13 -22.17 7.80 23.00
N LEU A 14 -21.37 6.77 22.69
CA LEU A 14 -20.11 6.52 23.40
C LEU A 14 -18.96 7.03 22.53
N THR A 15 -18.70 8.32 22.64
CA THR A 15 -17.45 8.95 22.21
C THR A 15 -16.30 8.41 23.06
N GLY A 16 -15.68 7.33 22.59
CA GLY A 16 -14.38 6.86 23.09
C GLY A 16 -13.27 7.75 22.53
N ILE A 17 -12.85 8.75 23.29
CA ILE A 17 -11.72 9.61 22.96
C ILE A 17 -10.44 8.79 23.21
N PHE A 18 -9.91 8.13 22.18
CA PHE A 18 -8.54 7.62 22.21
C PHE A 18 -7.58 8.80 22.06
N ALA A 19 -7.28 9.49 23.16
CA ALA A 19 -6.16 10.41 23.26
C ALA A 19 -4.86 9.60 23.39
N GLY A 20 -4.48 8.89 22.33
CA GLY A 20 -3.12 8.40 22.16
C GLY A 20 -2.29 9.55 21.59
N MET A 21 -1.40 10.15 22.40
CA MET A 21 -0.37 11.04 21.88
C MET A 21 0.51 10.25 20.92
N ILE A 22 0.27 10.40 19.62
CA ILE A 22 1.16 9.88 18.59
C ILE A 22 2.33 10.85 18.53
N THR A 23 3.44 10.49 19.19
CA THR A 23 4.73 11.12 18.92
C THR A 23 5.11 10.78 17.49
N ILE A 24 4.74 11.65 16.55
CA ILE A 24 5.27 11.65 15.19
C ILE A 24 6.75 12.02 15.28
N ASN A 25 7.58 11.00 15.52
CA ASN A 25 9.00 11.07 15.22
C ASN A 25 9.11 11.25 13.70
N ALA A 26 9.24 12.48 13.25
CA ALA A 26 9.63 12.83 11.89
C ALA A 26 11.10 12.41 11.67
N GLN A 27 11.35 11.11 11.63
CA GLN A 27 12.54 10.59 10.95
C GLN A 27 12.33 10.91 9.48
N ALA A 28 13.23 11.71 8.91
CA ALA A 28 13.23 12.08 7.50
C ALA A 28 12.78 10.89 6.65
N ASN A 29 11.62 11.06 5.98
CA ASN A 29 10.82 10.08 5.22
C ASN A 29 11.57 9.49 4.02
N THR A 30 12.79 9.01 4.24
CA THR A 30 13.54 8.24 3.26
C THR A 30 12.88 6.88 3.20
N LEU A 31 12.63 6.40 1.99
CA LEU A 31 12.11 5.05 1.80
C LEU A 31 13.21 4.04 2.20
N PRO A 32 12.92 2.95 2.92
CA PRO A 32 13.90 1.91 3.25
C PRO A 32 14.60 1.37 2.01
N GLU A 33 15.85 0.92 2.16
CA GLU A 33 16.68 0.44 1.04
C GLU A 33 15.99 -0.70 0.27
N GLN A 34 15.40 -1.65 0.99
CA GLN A 34 14.70 -2.81 0.39
C GLN A 34 13.52 -2.38 -0.48
N CYS A 35 12.84 -1.31 -0.08
CA CYS A 35 11.76 -0.74 -0.90
C CYS A 35 12.32 -0.01 -2.12
N GLN A 36 13.43 0.71 -1.98
CA GLN A 36 14.09 1.36 -3.12
C GLN A 36 14.52 0.33 -4.17
N GLU A 37 15.10 -0.78 -3.73
CA GLU A 37 15.49 -1.90 -4.59
C GLU A 37 14.28 -2.51 -5.29
N LEU A 38 13.23 -2.86 -4.54
CA LEU A 38 12.00 -3.43 -5.10
C LEU A 38 11.39 -2.57 -6.20
N PHE A 39 11.23 -1.28 -5.94
CA PHE A 39 10.64 -0.36 -6.91
C PHE A 39 11.55 -0.18 -8.12
N LYS A 40 12.87 -0.07 -7.92
CA LYS A 40 13.83 0.05 -9.01
C LYS A 40 13.82 -1.17 -9.93
N GLU A 41 13.86 -2.39 -9.38
CA GLU A 41 13.79 -3.61 -10.18
C GLU A 41 12.47 -3.70 -10.95
N THR A 42 11.36 -3.35 -10.31
CA THR A 42 10.04 -3.35 -10.95
C THR A 42 9.98 -2.31 -12.07
N GLU A 43 10.52 -1.11 -11.86
CA GLU A 43 10.62 -0.06 -12.89
C GLU A 43 11.46 -0.52 -14.08
N ASN A 44 12.59 -1.20 -13.84
CA ASN A 44 13.41 -1.78 -14.91
C ASN A 44 12.64 -2.81 -15.75
N LEU A 45 11.87 -3.69 -15.09
CA LEU A 45 11.03 -4.67 -15.79
C LEU A 45 9.94 -3.99 -16.63
N ILE A 46 9.34 -2.93 -16.10
CA ILE A 46 8.37 -2.11 -16.85
C ILE A 46 9.05 -1.48 -18.07
N THR A 47 10.24 -0.89 -17.93
CA THR A 47 10.97 -0.31 -19.05
C THR A 47 11.35 -1.34 -20.11
N GLU A 48 11.69 -2.56 -19.71
CA GLU A 48 11.95 -3.64 -20.67
C GLU A 48 10.66 -4.06 -21.40
N ALA A 49 9.55 -4.20 -20.67
CA ALA A 49 8.25 -4.49 -21.25
C ALA A 49 7.75 -3.37 -22.19
N GLU A 50 8.12 -2.10 -21.94
CA GLU A 50 7.79 -0.97 -22.83
C GLU A 50 8.43 -1.08 -24.20
N LYS A 51 9.56 -1.77 -24.33
CA LYS A 51 10.21 -1.99 -25.64
C LYS A 51 9.47 -3.04 -26.47
N GLN A 52 8.59 -3.84 -25.86
CA GLN A 52 7.85 -4.89 -26.55
C GLN A 52 6.61 -4.31 -27.26
N LEU A 53 6.52 -4.55 -28.57
CA LEU A 53 5.37 -4.15 -29.40
C LEU A 53 4.11 -4.88 -28.92
N GLY A 54 3.07 -4.13 -28.56
CA GLY A 54 1.78 -4.66 -28.08
C GLY A 54 1.51 -4.49 -26.57
N THR A 55 2.51 -4.08 -25.78
CA THR A 55 2.42 -4.06 -24.31
C THR A 55 2.05 -2.69 -23.73
N HIS A 56 2.09 -1.62 -24.54
CA HIS A 56 1.93 -0.22 -24.10
C HIS A 56 0.62 0.07 -23.34
N ILE A 57 -0.51 -0.55 -23.71
CA ILE A 57 -1.80 -0.29 -23.05
C ILE A 57 -1.79 -0.82 -21.60
N GLN A 58 -1.19 -1.99 -21.37
CA GLN A 58 -1.15 -2.63 -20.05
C GLN A 58 -0.13 -1.96 -19.12
N LEU A 59 0.97 -1.44 -19.68
CA LEU A 59 2.06 -0.84 -18.91
C LEU A 59 1.66 0.44 -18.19
N SER A 60 0.80 1.28 -18.79
CA SER A 60 0.28 2.48 -18.14
C SER A 60 -0.45 2.16 -16.83
N LYS A 61 -1.27 1.09 -16.82
CA LYS A 61 -1.99 0.63 -15.63
C LYS A 61 -1.04 0.07 -14.57
N ILE A 62 0.00 -0.65 -15.00
CA ILE A 62 1.02 -1.19 -14.09
C ILE A 62 1.79 -0.04 -13.43
N LYS A 63 2.26 0.94 -14.19
CA LYS A 63 2.93 2.14 -13.66
C LYS A 63 2.07 2.89 -12.64
N SER A 64 0.79 3.08 -12.94
CA SER A 64 -0.15 3.73 -12.02
C SER A 64 -0.30 2.95 -10.70
N LYS A 65 -0.49 1.62 -10.77
CA LYS A 65 -0.57 0.76 -9.59
C LYS A 65 0.73 0.73 -8.78
N LEU A 66 1.88 0.74 -9.45
CA LEU A 66 3.18 0.80 -8.80
C LEU A 66 3.35 2.10 -8.00
N ASN A 67 3.01 3.24 -8.62
CA ASN A 67 3.06 4.52 -7.94
C ASN A 67 2.08 4.58 -6.75
N GLN A 68 0.86 4.06 -6.91
CA GLN A 68 -0.10 3.95 -5.82
C GLN A 68 0.47 3.10 -4.66
N SER A 69 1.06 1.95 -4.97
CA SER A 69 1.69 1.07 -3.96
C SER A 69 2.83 1.79 -3.22
N LYS A 70 3.65 2.58 -3.92
CA LYS A 70 4.70 3.41 -3.32
C LYS A 70 4.14 4.41 -2.31
N GLN A 71 3.07 5.11 -2.67
CA GLN A 71 2.41 6.05 -1.75
C GLN A 71 1.80 5.35 -0.53
N GLN A 72 1.21 4.17 -0.72
CA GLN A 72 0.66 3.38 0.38
C GLN A 72 1.75 2.91 1.33
N ILE A 73 2.88 2.42 0.81
CA ILE A 73 4.03 2.01 1.63
C ILE A 73 4.59 3.19 2.43
N LEU A 74 4.73 4.36 1.81
CA LEU A 74 5.19 5.57 2.51
C LEU A 74 4.28 5.99 3.67
N ALA A 75 2.98 5.65 3.61
CA ALA A 75 2.02 5.93 4.68
C ALA A 75 2.00 4.88 5.80
N MET A 76 2.74 3.77 5.67
CA MET A 76 2.84 2.73 6.70
C MET A 76 4.01 2.99 7.67
N GLU A 77 4.01 2.32 8.81
CA GLU A 77 5.15 2.34 9.74
C GLU A 77 6.40 1.68 9.14
N ARG A 78 7.59 2.18 9.49
CA ARG A 78 8.87 1.74 8.89
C ARG A 78 9.11 0.24 8.94
N ASP A 79 8.81 -0.42 10.04
CA ASP A 79 8.99 -1.88 10.17
C ASP A 79 8.06 -2.64 9.22
N ILE A 80 6.84 -2.12 9.00
CA ILE A 80 5.90 -2.65 8.03
C ILE A 80 6.39 -2.37 6.61
N GLN A 81 6.94 -1.19 6.33
CA GLN A 81 7.55 -0.88 5.03
C GLN A 81 8.63 -1.90 4.67
N ILE A 82 9.59 -2.12 5.57
CA ILE A 82 10.68 -3.08 5.42
C ILE A 82 10.12 -4.46 5.10
N LYS A 83 9.22 -4.97 5.95
CA LYS A 83 8.65 -6.31 5.79
C LYS A 83 7.85 -6.45 4.49
N SER A 84 7.08 -5.44 4.10
CA SER A 84 6.33 -5.45 2.84
C SER A 84 7.26 -5.51 1.63
N CYS A 85 8.36 -4.77 1.67
CA CYS A 85 9.32 -4.71 0.57
C CYS A 85 10.19 -5.99 0.49
N ASP A 86 10.60 -6.56 1.62
CA ASP A 86 11.31 -7.85 1.65
C ASP A 86 10.47 -8.97 1.02
N VAL A 87 9.18 -9.05 1.37
CA VAL A 87 8.25 -10.02 0.77
C VAL A 87 8.08 -9.76 -0.73
N GLY A 88 8.05 -8.49 -1.13
CA GLY A 88 7.99 -8.09 -2.54
C GLY A 88 9.22 -8.56 -3.32
N LEU A 89 10.42 -8.29 -2.80
CA LEU A 89 11.70 -8.69 -3.41
C LEU A 89 11.80 -10.19 -3.55
N ALA A 90 11.53 -10.94 -2.46
CA ALA A 90 11.60 -12.39 -2.49
C ALA A 90 10.68 -12.99 -3.57
N LYS A 91 9.47 -12.44 -3.72
CA LYS A 91 8.52 -12.86 -4.76
C LYS A 91 9.00 -12.46 -6.16
N LEU A 92 9.56 -11.27 -6.31
CA LEU A 92 10.07 -10.79 -7.60
C LEU A 92 11.20 -11.68 -8.10
N HIS A 93 12.18 -11.95 -7.26
CA HIS A 93 13.32 -12.81 -7.58
C HIS A 93 12.88 -14.24 -7.91
N THR A 94 11.89 -14.78 -7.17
CA THR A 94 11.31 -16.10 -7.49
C THR A 94 10.64 -16.14 -8.87
N LYS A 95 10.13 -15.01 -9.38
CA LYS A 95 9.48 -14.94 -10.70
C LYS A 95 10.44 -14.69 -11.85
N GLN A 96 11.64 -14.20 -11.55
CA GLN A 96 12.71 -13.93 -12.52
C GLN A 96 13.66 -15.12 -12.72
N GLN A 97 13.58 -16.13 -11.84
CA GLN A 97 14.20 -17.46 -12.01
C GLN A 97 13.41 -18.30 -13.02
#